data_AF-A0A2N3L5W6-F1
#
_entry.id   AF-A0A2N3L5W6-F1
#
_cell.length_a   1.000
_cell.length_b   1.000
_cell.length_c   1.000
_cell.angle_alpha   90.00
_cell.angle_beta   90.00
_cell.angle_gamma   90.00
#
_symmetry.space_group_name_H-M   'P 1'
#
loop_
_entity.id
_entity.type
_entity.pdbx_description
1 polymer ?
#
loop_
_entity_poly.entity_id
_entity_poly.type
_entity_poly.pdbx_seq_one_letter_code
_entity_poly.pdbx_strand_id
1 'polypeptide(L)' 'MASPKRTEKLQIMLDDDELKVIDDWRFEHRMPTRAAAIRELIRRGLINEKLAEPETDGKATTDFRVESE' A
#
# COMPACT_ATOMS: atom_id res chain seq x y z
N MET A 1 18.48 -17.00 20.76
CA MET A 1 18.54 -16.82 19.29
C MET A 1 17.17 -16.35 18.85
N ALA A 2 17.07 -15.14 18.28
CA ALA A 2 15.78 -14.55 17.93
C ALA A 2 15.10 -15.38 16.82
N SER A 3 13.90 -15.88 17.09
CA SER A 3 13.09 -16.60 16.12
C SER A 3 12.91 -15.76 14.85
N PRO A 4 12.90 -16.36 13.64
CA PRO A 4 12.63 -15.60 12.42
C PRO A 4 11.29 -14.89 12.59
N LYS A 5 11.27 -13.56 12.44
CA LYS A 5 10.05 -12.76 12.49
C LYS A 5 9.07 -13.35 11.47
N ARG A 6 8.09 -14.08 11.98
CA ARG A 6 7.13 -14.81 11.16
C ARG A 6 6.35 -13.77 10.37
N THR A 7 6.36 -13.87 9.04
CA THR A 7 5.54 -12.99 8.20
C THR A 7 4.07 -13.30 8.47
N GLU A 8 3.30 -12.29 8.86
CA GLU A 8 1.85 -12.42 9.06
C GLU A 8 1.10 -12.09 7.77
N LYS A 9 -0.04 -12.75 7.53
CA LYS A 9 -0.89 -12.49 6.38
C LYS A 9 -1.81 -11.30 6.72
N LEU A 10 -1.66 -10.21 5.97
CA LEU A 10 -2.55 -9.05 6.03
C LEU A 10 -3.67 -9.22 5.00
N GLN A 11 -4.93 -9.08 5.43
CA GLN A 11 -6.09 -9.00 4.55
C GLN A 11 -6.63 -7.57 4.59
N ILE A 12 -6.77 -6.95 3.42
CA ILE A 12 -7.34 -5.62 3.24
C ILE A 12 -8.44 -5.70 2.18
N MET A 13 -9.47 -4.88 2.33
CA MET A 13 -10.52 -4.72 1.34
C MET A 13 -10.16 -3.53 0.47
N LEU A 14 -10.10 -3.73 -0.84
CA LEU A 14 -9.84 -2.72 -1.84
C LEU A 14 -10.94 -2.83 -2.89
N ASP A 15 -11.36 -1.70 -3.45
CA ASP A 15 -12.25 -1.72 -4.61
C ASP A 15 -11.49 -2.03 -5.91
N ASP A 16 -12.23 -2.16 -7.01
CA ASP A 16 -11.67 -2.54 -8.30
C ASP A 16 -10.69 -1.48 -8.85
N ASP A 17 -10.93 -0.20 -8.56
CA ASP A 17 -10.08 0.92 -8.99
C ASP A 17 -8.76 0.92 -8.23
N GLU A 18 -8.79 0.74 -6.90
CA GLU A 18 -7.59 0.61 -6.08
C GLU A 18 -6.73 -0.60 -6.51
N LEU A 19 -7.37 -1.74 -6.81
CA LEU A 19 -6.67 -2.92 -7.32
C LEU A 19 -6.03 -2.65 -8.68
N LYS A 20 -6.73 -1.94 -9.56
CA LYS A 20 -6.22 -1.55 -10.88
C LYS A 20 -5.00 -0.65 -10.76
N VAL A 21 -5.03 0.38 -9.91
CA VAL A 21 -3.87 1.27 -9.69
C VAL A 21 -2.63 0.49 -9.24
N ILE A 22 -2.79 -0.45 -8.30
CA ILE A 22 -1.69 -1.30 -7.83
C ILE A 22 -1.14 -2.18 -8.96
N ASP A 23 -2.02 -2.75 -9.78
CA ASP A 23 -1.61 -3.63 -10.88
C ASP A 23 -0.95 -2.85 -12.02
N ASP A 24 -1.47 -1.68 -12.40
CA ASP A 24 -0.86 -0.80 -13.41
C ASP A 24 0.56 -0.39 -12.98
N TRP A 25 0.71 0.08 -11.74
CA TRP A 25 2.02 0.41 -11.17
C TRP A 25 2.97 -0.80 -11.17
N ARG A 26 2.47 -1.99 -10.82
CA ARG A 26 3.22 -3.24 -10.85
C ARG A 26 3.72 -3.54 -12.27
N PHE A 27 2.89 -3.39 -13.29
CA PHE A 27 3.28 -3.66 -14.69
C PHE A 27 4.30 -2.64 -15.19
N GLU A 28 4.09 -1.36 -14.95
CA GLU A 28 5.01 -0.27 -15.31
C GLU A 28 6.41 -0.49 -14.73
N HIS A 29 6.48 -0.87 -13.46
CA HIS A 29 7.74 -1.08 -12.73
C HIS A 29 8.25 -2.52 -12.84
N ARG A 30 7.61 -3.38 -13.65
CA ARG A 30 7.97 -4.78 -13.88
C ARG A 30 8.11 -5.60 -12.60
N MET A 31 7.22 -5.33 -11.65
CA MET A 31 7.24 -5.96 -10.33
C MET A 31 6.71 -7.40 -10.42
N PRO A 32 7.42 -8.38 -9.82
CA PRO A 32 7.17 -9.79 -10.06
C PRO A 32 5.81 -10.25 -9.53
N THR A 33 5.37 -9.74 -8.38
CA THR A 33 4.10 -10.08 -7.74
C THR A 33 3.39 -8.85 -7.21
N ARG A 34 2.07 -8.94 -7.04
CA ARG A 34 1.28 -7.88 -6.38
C ARG A 34 1.78 -7.62 -4.95
N ALA A 35 2.16 -8.67 -4.21
CA ALA A 35 2.73 -8.52 -2.88
C ALA A 35 4.06 -7.76 -2.88
N ALA A 36 4.92 -7.95 -3.90
CA ALA A 36 6.15 -7.18 -4.06
C ALA A 36 5.83 -5.70 -4.35
N ALA A 37 4.84 -5.44 -5.21
CA ALA A 37 4.40 -4.09 -5.51
C ALA A 37 3.87 -3.36 -4.26
N ILE A 38 2.95 -3.98 -3.53
CA ILE A 38 2.39 -3.42 -2.28
C ILE A 38 3.50 -3.13 -1.25
N ARG A 39 4.46 -4.04 -1.07
CA ARG A 39 5.59 -3.83 -0.15
C ARG A 39 6.46 -2.63 -0.54
N GLU A 40 6.72 -2.46 -1.83
CA GLU A 40 7.51 -1.35 -2.33
C GLU A 40 6.75 -0.02 -2.23
N LEU A 41 5.44 -0.01 -2.52
CA LEU A 41 4.58 1.15 -2.31
C LEU A 41 4.56 1.58 -0.84
N ILE A 42 4.39 0.64 0.10
CA ILE A 42 4.47 0.92 1.55
C ILE A 42 5.84 1.50 1.90
N ARG A 43 6.93 0.89 1.42
CA ARG A 43 8.30 1.36 1.69
C ARG A 43 8.51 2.80 1.18
N ARG A 44 8.05 3.10 -0.03
CA ARG A 44 8.15 4.44 -0.63
C ARG A 44 7.33 5.46 0.15
N GLY A 45 6.11 5.10 0.56
CA GLY A 45 5.27 5.94 1.41
C GLY A 45 5.93 6.26 2.75
N LEU A 46 6.53 5.27 3.42
CA LEU A 46 7.17 5.44 4.73
C LEU A 46 8.49 6.24 4.69
N ILE A 47 9.21 6.22 3.56
CA ILE A 47 10.46 6.98 3.39
C ILE A 47 10.18 8.41 2.89
N ASN A 48 8.95 8.71 2.46
CA ASN A 48 8.63 10.03 1.93
C ASN A 48 8.50 11.06 3.07
N GLU A 49 9.63 11.68 3.43
CA GLU A 49 9.75 12.71 4.47
C GLU A 49 8.91 13.97 4.21
N LYS A 50 8.37 14.14 2.99
CA LYS A 50 7.59 15.32 2.60
C LYS A 50 6.09 15.14 2.79
N LEU A 51 5.62 14.00 3.27
CA LEU A 51 4.21 13.79 3.57
C LEU A 51 3.83 14.53 4.85
N ALA A 52 2.73 15.29 4.80
CA ALA A 52 2.11 15.83 6.00
C ALA A 52 1.60 14.68 6.88
N GLU A 53 1.52 14.91 8.20
CA GLU A 53 0.89 13.95 9.09
C GLU A 53 -0.56 13.73 8.65
N PRO A 54 -1.02 12.47 8.56
CA PRO A 54 -2.38 12.19 8.14
C PRO A 54 -3.38 12.76 9.15
N GLU A 55 -4.38 13.50 8.67
CA GLU A 55 -5.53 13.88 9.48
C GLU A 55 -6.41 12.65 9.69
N THR A 56 -6.50 12.16 10.92
CA THR A 56 -7.25 10.93 11.24
C THR A 56 -8.56 11.21 11.97
N ASP A 57 -8.79 12.44 12.45
CA ASP A 57 -9.98 12.76 13.24
C ASP A 57 -11.24 12.79 12.37
N GLY A 58 -12.27 12.07 12.81
CA GLY A 58 -13.54 11.93 12.07
C GLY A 58 -13.46 11.20 10.72
N LYS A 59 -12.31 10.61 10.33
CA LYS A 59 -12.15 9.90 9.05
C LYS A 59 -12.54 8.42 9.15
N ALA A 60 -13.19 7.92 8.13
CA ALA A 60 -13.49 6.52 7.90
C ALA A 60 -12.42 5.84 7.03
N THR A 61 -12.43 4.50 6.98
CA THR A 61 -11.50 3.73 6.13
C THR A 61 -11.58 4.11 4.64
N THR A 62 -12.73 4.60 4.18
CA THR A 62 -12.96 5.01 2.80
C THR A 62 -12.29 6.32 2.44
N ASP A 63 -11.96 7.16 3.43
CA ASP A 63 -11.26 8.43 3.21
C ASP A 63 -9.77 8.24 2.90
N PHE A 64 -9.25 7.01 3.04
CA PHE A 64 -7.85 6.66 2.76
C PHE A 64 -7.69 5.85 1.47
N ARG A 65 -8.71 5.82 0.60
CA ARG A 65 -8.65 5.14 -0.69
C ARG A 65 -7.67 5.82 -1.63
N VAL A 66 -7.14 5.05 -2.57
CA VAL A 66 -6.28 5.60 -3.63
C VAL A 66 -7.16 6.31 -4.65
N GLU A 67 -6.93 7.61 -4.85
CA GLU A 67 -7.57 8.35 -5.96
C GLU A 67 -6.89 7.95 -7.28
N SER A 68 -7.66 7.35 -8.19
CA SER A 68 -7.30 7.23 -9.59
C SER A 68 -7.53 8.59 -10.26
N GLU A 69 -6.47 9.17 -10.83
CA GLU A 69 -6.54 10.40 -11.64
C GLU A 69 -7.34 10.18 -12.94
#